data_AF-A9D8S9-F1
#
_entry.id   AF-A9D8S9-F1
#
_cell.length_a   1.000
_cell.length_b   1.000
_cell.length_c   1.000
_cell.angle_alpha   90.00
_cell.angle_beta   90.00
_cell.angle_gamma   90.00
#
_symmetry.space_group_name_H-M   'P 1'
#
loop_
_entity.id
_entity.type
_entity.pdbx_description
1 polymer ?
#
loop_
_entity_poly.entity_id
_entity_poly.type
_entity_poly.pdbx_seq_one_letter_code
_entity_poly.pdbx_strand_id
1 'polypeptide(L)'
;MNAYGNFTWNPFSLPPEVHRQFTMRTLRYALEHCSTQIFDGNAADFYLANATLKPSLIFIDAGYDYESVRKDIDWAVSTGCPVISGHDYTPAHPSVVKAVDETFGDNISLYGSVWIH
;
A
#
# COMPACT_ATOMS: atom_id res chain seq x y z
N MET A 1 -13.05 -3.36 2.24
CA MET A 1 -11.60 -3.27 1.94
C MET A 1 -11.34 -1.90 1.36
N ASN A 2 -10.32 -1.19 1.84
CA ASN A 2 -9.97 0.13 1.31
C ASN A 2 -8.68 -0.01 0.50
N ALA A 3 -8.69 0.51 -0.73
CA ALA A 3 -7.49 0.65 -1.55
C ALA A 3 -7.28 2.14 -1.86
N TYR A 4 -6.03 2.60 -1.90
CA TYR A 4 -5.70 3.98 -2.26
C TYR A 4 -4.67 4.02 -3.38
N GLY A 5 -4.75 5.04 -4.23
CA GLY A 5 -3.80 5.26 -5.32
C GLY A 5 -4.15 6.50 -6.15
N ASN A 6 -3.14 7.10 -6.79
CA ASN A 6 -3.29 8.29 -7.65
C ASN A 6 -3.29 7.96 -9.15
N PHE A 7 -3.29 6.66 -9.49
CA PHE A 7 -3.34 6.10 -10.85
C PHE A 7 -2.19 6.49 -11.80
N THR A 8 -1.12 7.14 -11.32
CA THR A 8 -0.04 7.61 -12.20
C THR A 8 0.92 6.50 -12.65
N TRP A 9 1.16 5.51 -11.79
CA TRP A 9 1.97 4.35 -12.13
C TRP A 9 1.11 3.22 -12.69
N ASN A 10 1.50 2.68 -13.85
CA ASN A 10 0.97 1.44 -14.41
C ASN A 10 1.94 0.90 -15.49
N PRO A 11 2.03 -0.42 -15.71
CA PRO A 11 2.98 -1.02 -16.65
C PRO A 11 2.66 -0.75 -18.13
N PHE A 12 1.49 -0.17 -18.42
CA PHE A 12 0.99 0.08 -19.77
C PHE A 12 1.18 1.54 -20.20
N SER A 13 1.76 2.39 -19.34
CA SER A 13 1.93 3.83 -19.56
C SER A 13 0.61 4.55 -19.90
N LEU A 14 -0.52 4.06 -19.37
CA LEU A 14 -1.82 4.69 -19.54
C LEU A 14 -1.84 6.06 -18.84
N PRO A 15 -2.50 7.08 -19.42
CA PRO A 15 -2.80 8.31 -18.70
C PRO A 15 -3.56 8.03 -17.39
N PRO A 16 -3.36 8.81 -16.31
CA PRO A 16 -3.96 8.53 -15.01
C PRO A 16 -5.48 8.35 -15.06
N GLU A 17 -6.19 9.18 -15.81
CA GLU A 17 -7.66 9.06 -15.97
C GLU A 17 -8.07 7.75 -16.66
N VAL A 18 -7.28 7.29 -17.64
CA VAL A 18 -7.56 6.02 -18.33
C VAL A 18 -7.30 4.83 -17.40
N HIS A 19 -6.20 4.87 -16.64
CA HIS A 19 -5.91 3.84 -15.64
C HIS A 19 -7.00 3.81 -14.56
N ARG A 20 -7.44 4.97 -14.07
CA ARG A 20 -8.56 5.09 -13.14
C ARG A 20 -9.83 4.45 -13.68
N GLN A 21 -10.24 4.78 -14.91
CA GLN A 21 -11.42 4.19 -15.54
C GLN A 21 -11.30 2.66 -15.67
N PHE A 22 -10.12 2.17 -16.05
CA PHE A 22 -9.84 0.75 -16.14
C PHE A 22 -9.97 0.06 -14.77
N THR A 23 -9.38 0.63 -13.72
CA THR A 23 -9.47 0.10 -12.35
C THR A 23 -10.91 0.07 -11.85
N MET A 24 -11.67 1.16 -12.04
CA MET A 24 -13.09 1.22 -11.63
C MET A 24 -13.94 0.16 -12.34
N ARG A 25 -13.69 -0.10 -13.63
CA ARG A 25 -14.41 -1.13 -14.38
C ARG A 25 -14.05 -2.54 -13.92
N THR A 26 -12.77 -2.80 -13.71
CA THR A 26 -12.27 -4.10 -13.22
C THR A 26 -12.80 -4.42 -11.83
N LEU A 27 -12.86 -3.42 -10.95
CA LEU A 27 -13.33 -3.58 -9.58
C LEU A 27 -14.84 -3.40 -9.41
N ARG A 28 -15.60 -3.15 -10.48
CA ARG A 28 -17.04 -2.80 -10.41
C ARG A 28 -17.84 -3.73 -9.50
N TYR A 29 -17.69 -5.04 -9.65
CA TYR A 29 -18.40 -6.00 -8.82
C TYR A 29 -18.06 -5.84 -7.33
N ALA A 30 -16.79 -5.68 -6.99
CA ALA A 30 -16.36 -5.51 -5.60
C ALA A 30 -16.85 -4.17 -5.01
N LEU A 31 -16.85 -3.12 -5.82
CA LEU A 31 -17.39 -1.80 -5.43
C LEU A 31 -18.88 -1.87 -5.16
N GLU A 32 -19.64 -2.63 -5.96
CA GLU A 32 -21.09 -2.75 -5.84
C GLU A 32 -21.53 -3.75 -4.75
N HIS A 33 -20.70 -4.76 -4.44
CA HIS A 33 -21.14 -5.91 -3.64
C HIS A 33 -20.25 -6.30 -2.45
N CYS A 34 -19.02 -5.79 -2.34
CA CYS A 34 -18.04 -6.27 -1.35
C CYS A 34 -17.64 -5.20 -0.31
N SER A 35 -18.40 -4.11 -0.16
CA SER A 35 -18.03 -2.97 0.69
C SER A 35 -16.60 -2.48 0.41
N THR A 36 -16.21 -2.51 -0.87
CA THR A 36 -14.90 -2.04 -1.32
C THR A 36 -15.00 -0.55 -1.60
N GLN A 37 -14.01 0.19 -1.13
CA GLN A 37 -13.88 1.62 -1.39
C GLN A 37 -12.52 1.91 -2.00
N ILE A 38 -12.51 2.86 -2.93
CA ILE A 38 -11.29 3.38 -3.54
C ILE A 38 -11.14 4.83 -3.09
N PHE A 39 -9.98 5.15 -2.53
CA PHE A 39 -9.57 6.52 -2.28
C PHE A 39 -8.72 7.02 -3.45
N ASP A 40 -9.24 8.00 -4.17
CA ASP A 40 -8.56 8.65 -5.29
C ASP A 40 -7.78 9.86 -4.77
N GLY A 41 -6.48 9.68 -4.57
CA GLY A 41 -5.62 10.66 -3.93
C GLY A 41 -4.25 10.11 -3.58
N ASN A 42 -3.47 10.88 -2.80
CA ASN A 42 -2.18 10.43 -2.29
C ASN A 42 -2.30 9.83 -0.87
N ALA A 43 -1.26 9.09 -0.46
CA ALA A 43 -1.19 8.43 0.85
C ALA A 43 -1.35 9.42 2.01
N ALA A 44 -0.71 10.61 1.93
CA ALA A 44 -0.75 11.59 3.02
C ALA A 44 -2.18 12.09 3.29
N ASP A 45 -2.95 12.39 2.25
CA ASP A 45 -4.36 12.79 2.37
C ASP A 45 -5.20 11.64 2.94
N PHE A 46 -4.93 10.40 2.52
CA PHE A 46 -5.59 9.22 3.07
C PHE A 46 -5.32 9.07 4.58
N TYR A 47 -4.07 9.22 5.02
CA TYR A 47 -3.68 9.11 6.43
C TYR A 47 -4.37 10.15 7.29
N LEU A 48 -4.40 11.40 6.83
CA LEU A 48 -5.07 12.50 7.53
C LEU A 48 -6.59 12.25 7.67
N ALA A 49 -7.24 11.80 6.59
CA ALA A 49 -8.67 11.52 6.60
C ALA A 49 -9.03 10.29 7.45
N ASN A 50 -8.07 9.39 7.71
CA ASN A 50 -8.30 8.08 8.35
C ASN A 50 -7.47 7.86 9.61
N ALA A 51 -7.14 8.92 10.35
CA ALA A 51 -6.30 8.86 11.55
C ALA A 51 -6.85 7.95 12.67
N THR A 52 -8.15 7.63 12.66
CA THR A 52 -8.81 6.76 13.66
C THR A 52 -9.09 5.35 13.15
N LEU A 53 -8.68 5.03 11.92
CA LEU A 53 -8.91 3.72 11.32
C LEU A 53 -8.12 2.66 12.08
N LYS A 54 -8.72 1.48 12.27
CA LYS A 54 -8.08 0.30 12.86
C LYS A 54 -8.16 -0.88 11.90
N PRO A 55 -7.29 -0.93 10.88
CA PRO A 55 -7.27 -2.04 9.94
C PRO A 55 -6.87 -3.35 10.64
N SER A 56 -7.36 -4.48 10.11
CA SER A 56 -6.87 -5.81 10.50
C SER A 56 -5.72 -6.29 9.61
N LEU A 57 -5.53 -5.63 8.46
CA LEU A 57 -4.47 -5.90 7.50
C LEU A 57 -4.14 -4.58 6.78
N ILE A 58 -2.85 -4.29 6.64
CA ILE A 58 -2.34 -3.26 5.74
C ILE A 58 -1.36 -3.93 4.77
N PHE A 59 -1.50 -3.62 3.48
CA PHE A 59 -0.62 -4.11 2.42
C PHE A 59 -0.01 -2.90 1.68
N ILE A 60 1.30 -2.73 1.77
CA ILE A 60 2.07 -1.61 1.24
C ILE A 60 2.74 -2.04 -0.06
N ASP A 61 2.32 -1.45 -1.18
CA ASP A 61 2.84 -1.74 -2.51
C ASP A 61 2.82 -0.47 -3.36
N ALA A 62 3.51 0.56 -2.85
CA ALA A 62 3.56 1.88 -3.45
C ALA A 62 4.90 2.56 -3.15
N GLY A 63 5.60 2.98 -4.21
CA GLY A 63 6.86 3.71 -4.10
C GLY A 63 8.07 2.82 -3.86
N TYR A 64 9.25 3.34 -4.22
CA TYR A 64 10.53 2.64 -4.06
C TYR A 64 11.58 3.48 -3.33
N ASP A 65 11.25 4.71 -2.94
CA ASP A 65 12.13 5.55 -2.14
C ASP A 65 11.92 5.28 -0.65
N TYR A 66 13.01 5.38 0.11
CA TYR A 66 13.00 5.03 1.54
C TYR A 66 12.00 5.87 2.34
N GLU A 67 11.89 7.17 2.03
CA GLU A 67 11.07 8.10 2.80
C GLU A 67 9.56 7.84 2.62
N SER A 68 9.12 7.51 1.40
CA SER A 68 7.71 7.14 1.16
C SER A 68 7.37 5.82 1.85
N VAL A 69 8.20 4.79 1.68
CA VAL A 69 7.98 3.47 2.28
C VAL A 69 7.97 3.56 3.81
N ARG A 70 8.92 4.30 4.41
CA ARG A 70 8.98 4.47 5.87
C ARG A 70 7.74 5.18 6.41
N LYS A 71 7.21 6.18 5.71
CA LYS A 71 5.96 6.87 6.11
C LYS A 71 4.75 5.95 6.10
N ASP A 72 4.64 5.10 5.07
CA ASP A 72 3.54 4.14 4.95
C ASP A 72 3.61 3.10 6.09
N ILE A 73 4.81 2.61 6.39
CA ILE A 73 5.08 1.71 7.52
C ILE A 73 4.77 2.38 8.86
N ASP A 74 5.23 3.61 9.10
CA ASP A 74 4.99 4.34 10.35
C ASP A 74 3.50 4.59 10.59
N TRP A 75 2.78 4.97 9.54
CA TRP A 75 1.33 5.09 9.63
C TRP A 75 0.70 3.74 9.98
N ALA A 76 1.08 2.67 9.30
CA ALA A 76 0.56 1.32 9.57
C ALA A 76 0.79 0.89 11.02
N VAL A 77 2.00 1.07 11.55
CA VAL A 77 2.34 0.81 12.96
C VAL A 77 1.50 1.67 13.89
N SER A 78 1.30 2.96 13.59
CA SER A 78 0.53 3.88 14.43
C SER A 78 -0.95 3.49 14.58
N THR A 79 -1.52 2.77 13.60
CA THR A 79 -2.90 2.28 13.67
C THR A 79 -3.08 1.10 14.65
N GLY A 80 -1.98 0.48 15.08
CA GLY A 80 -2.00 -0.77 15.84
C GLY A 80 -2.49 -1.97 15.01
N CYS A 81 -2.29 -1.94 13.69
CA CYS A 81 -2.70 -3.02 12.79
C CYS A 81 -1.97 -4.32 13.15
N PRO A 82 -2.69 -5.45 13.29
CA PRO A 82 -2.09 -6.72 13.70
C PRO A 82 -1.32 -7.44 12.59
N VAL A 83 -1.54 -7.07 11.32
CA VAL A 83 -0.80 -7.61 10.18
C VAL A 83 -0.39 -6.48 9.26
N ILE A 84 0.92 -6.25 9.14
CA ILE A 84 1.48 -5.24 8.24
C ILE A 84 2.34 -5.97 7.23
N SER A 85 2.05 -5.77 5.95
CA SER A 85 2.71 -6.50 4.88
C SER A 85 2.98 -5.57 3.71
N GLY A 86 3.82 -6.02 2.78
CA GLY A 86 4.05 -5.28 1.56
C GLY A 86 4.83 -6.09 0.53
N HIS A 87 5.10 -5.45 -0.60
CA HIS A 87 5.86 -6.04 -1.70
C HIS A 87 7.29 -5.48 -1.78
N ASP A 88 8.01 -5.91 -2.81
CA ASP A 88 9.31 -5.38 -3.24
C ASP A 88 10.45 -5.52 -2.23
N TYR A 89 10.35 -6.44 -1.28
CA TYR A 89 11.47 -6.82 -0.41
C TYR A 89 12.50 -7.63 -1.22
N THR A 90 13.32 -6.92 -1.98
CA THR A 90 14.33 -7.52 -2.88
C THR A 90 15.57 -6.63 -2.98
N PRO A 91 16.74 -7.18 -3.37
CA PRO A 91 17.93 -6.38 -3.62
C PRO A 91 17.78 -5.31 -4.72
N ALA A 92 16.78 -5.42 -5.60
CA ALA A 92 16.48 -4.40 -6.62
C ALA A 92 15.85 -3.13 -6.02
N HIS A 93 15.25 -3.25 -4.83
CA HIS A 93 14.62 -2.15 -4.10
C HIS A 93 15.23 -2.02 -2.70
N PRO A 94 16.52 -1.64 -2.60
CA PRO A 94 17.25 -1.63 -1.32
C PRO A 94 16.66 -0.65 -0.31
N SER A 95 15.97 0.40 -0.77
CA SER A 95 15.26 1.34 0.09
C SER A 95 14.05 0.71 0.79
N VAL A 96 13.34 -0.22 0.13
CA VAL A 96 12.24 -0.97 0.74
C VAL A 96 12.80 -1.91 1.81
N VAL A 97 13.81 -2.70 1.45
CA VAL A 97 14.50 -3.63 2.38
C VAL A 97 14.97 -2.87 3.62
N LYS A 98 15.67 -1.74 3.42
CA LYS A 98 16.16 -0.91 4.53
C LYS A 98 15.03 -0.42 5.44
N ALA A 99 13.92 0.09 4.89
CA ALA A 99 12.81 0.60 5.68
C ALA A 99 12.12 -0.51 6.50
N VAL A 100 11.97 -1.69 5.91
CA VAL A 100 11.41 -2.88 6.58
C VAL A 100 12.34 -3.36 7.69
N ASP A 101 13.64 -3.55 7.39
CA ASP A 101 14.63 -4.05 8.35
C ASP A 101 14.80 -3.12 9.56
N GLU A 102 14.87 -1.82 9.33
CA GLU A 102 15.00 -0.84 10.42
C GLU A 102 13.75 -0.78 11.32
N THR A 103 12.58 -1.16 10.79
CA THR A 103 11.33 -1.14 11.57
C THR A 103 11.07 -2.44 12.30
N PHE A 104 11.19 -3.56 11.60
CA PHE A 104 10.74 -4.88 12.06
C PHE A 104 11.88 -5.85 12.36
N GLY A 105 13.10 -5.58 11.87
CA GLY A 105 14.24 -6.49 11.96
C GLY A 105 13.91 -7.88 11.43
N ASP A 106 14.33 -8.91 12.15
CA ASP A 106 14.05 -10.32 11.78
C ASP A 106 12.61 -10.76 12.03
N ASN A 107 11.73 -9.89 12.55
CA ASN A 107 10.33 -10.22 12.82
C ASN A 107 9.44 -10.05 11.58
N ILE A 108 9.84 -10.70 10.49
CA ILE A 108 9.07 -10.79 9.25
C ILE A 108 9.09 -12.23 8.70
N SER A 109 8.03 -12.60 8.01
CA SER A 109 8.01 -13.76 7.12
C SER A 109 8.10 -13.31 5.67
N LEU A 110 8.95 -13.97 4.88
CA LEU A 110 9.16 -13.64 3.46
C LEU A 110 8.59 -14.75 2.56
N TYR A 111 7.73 -14.36 1.62
CA TYR A 111 7.14 -15.23 0.60
C TYR A 111 7.42 -14.63 -0.79
N GLY A 112 8.49 -15.08 -1.43
CA GLY A 112 8.99 -14.42 -2.64
C GLY A 112 9.53 -13.03 -2.30
N SER A 113 8.93 -11.98 -2.87
CA SER A 113 9.21 -10.57 -2.56
C SER A 113 8.20 -9.94 -1.59
N VAL A 114 7.20 -10.70 -1.13
CA VAL A 114 6.19 -10.24 -0.17
C VAL A 114 6.70 -10.46 1.25
N TRP A 115 6.75 -9.39 2.05
CA TRP A 115 7.10 -9.44 3.47
C TRP A 115 5.83 -9.29 4.33
N ILE A 116 5.81 -9.95 5.49
CA ILE A 116 4.68 -9.95 6.43
C ILE A 116 5.22 -9.84 7.86
N HIS A 117 4.77 -8.81 8.57
CA HIS A 117 4.95 -8.60 10.01
C HIS A 117 3.63 -8.86 10.76
#